data_AF-A0A2A4QV86-F1
#
_entry.id   AF-A0A2A4QV86-F1
#
_cell.length_a   1.000
_cell.length_b   1.000
_cell.length_c   1.000
_cell.angle_alpha   90.00
_cell.angle_beta   90.00
_cell.angle_gamma   90.00
#
_symmetry.space_group_name_H-M   'P 1'
#
loop_
_entity.id
_entity.type
_entity.pdbx_description
1 polymer ?
#
loop_
_entity_poly.entity_id
_entity_poly.type
_entity_poly.pdbx_seq_one_letter_code
_entity_poly.pdbx_strand_id
1 'polypeptide(L)'
;MEFHALQDSHFPCHRGATLPHCEHINCAFADLAIGTDYIFLLHLQGRFHNNNAMDFALVLDIVVGVILVISCVVAFLRGFVREILTILGLGGAGVTALTAGPMLAPGLESWLTDGKPEDEVGKMWGFVPYDIAAAVFAYAGLFVITLILMSLISHWIAKSVHAIGLGPVDRSLGVVFGLIRGLVLIGLLYMPFHLLMEDKDKEDWFDTSSTHSYVESTTEFLSVLMPESLQKDEDEDEEELDPLKNLTGEEDTAKDKENDTSLPDTGTDEGAANDKQSEDGYQDLQRRAIDELIKNQDKIMDIIDAQGGK
;
A
#
# COMPACT_ATOMS: atom_id res chain seq x y z
N MET A 1 58.42 27.78 12.76
CA MET A 1 58.20 29.23 12.94
C MET A 1 56.71 29.37 13.21
N GLU A 2 56.24 29.53 14.45
CA GLU A 2 56.49 30.65 15.38
C GLU A 2 55.98 32.00 14.84
N PHE A 3 55.31 32.88 15.61
CA PHE A 3 54.73 32.78 16.96
C PHE A 3 53.64 33.88 17.12
N HIS A 4 52.95 33.84 18.25
CA HIS A 4 51.93 34.74 18.82
C HIS A 4 51.98 36.28 18.64
N ALA A 5 50.77 36.87 18.80
CA ALA A 5 50.39 38.04 19.62
C ALA A 5 50.50 39.51 19.11
N LEU A 6 49.43 40.27 19.45
CA LEU A 6 49.30 41.65 20.00
C LEU A 6 47.83 42.09 19.75
N GLN A 7 46.92 42.39 20.68
CA GLN A 7 46.90 42.93 22.06
C GLN A 7 46.70 44.47 22.18
N ASP A 8 45.68 44.82 22.97
CA ASP A 8 45.33 46.07 23.69
C ASP A 8 44.87 47.37 22.99
N SER A 9 43.66 47.82 23.41
CA SER A 9 43.38 49.22 23.76
C SER A 9 42.32 49.37 24.87
N HIS A 10 42.71 50.01 25.97
CA HIS A 10 41.88 50.43 27.13
C HIS A 10 41.30 51.87 26.90
N PHE A 11 40.38 52.48 27.66
CA PHE A 11 39.69 52.31 28.97
C PHE A 11 38.44 53.27 28.96
N PRO A 12 37.75 53.70 30.07
CA PRO A 12 37.52 53.19 31.44
C PRO A 12 36.03 53.17 31.90
N CYS A 13 35.78 52.80 33.17
CA CYS A 13 34.45 52.73 33.81
C CYS A 13 33.80 54.07 34.20
N HIS A 14 32.49 54.05 34.49
CA HIS A 14 31.92 54.80 35.63
C HIS A 14 30.75 54.05 36.31
N ARG A 15 30.50 54.34 37.59
CA ARG A 15 29.60 53.60 38.49
C ARG A 15 28.60 54.53 39.19
N GLY A 16 27.30 54.23 39.06
CA GLY A 16 26.23 54.60 40.01
C GLY A 16 25.41 55.87 39.75
N ALA A 17 24.11 55.71 39.44
CA ALA A 17 22.96 56.51 39.94
C ALA A 17 21.61 55.98 39.38
N THR A 18 20.56 56.04 40.21
CA THR A 18 19.10 56.10 39.90
C THR A 18 18.43 55.06 38.97
N LEU A 19 17.44 54.34 39.54
CA LEU A 19 16.24 53.78 38.87
C LEU A 19 15.42 54.88 38.15
N PRO A 20 14.47 54.58 37.21
CA PRO A 20 13.82 53.28 36.97
C PRO A 20 13.61 52.83 35.49
N HIS A 21 13.10 51.59 35.35
CA HIS A 21 12.19 51.09 34.30
C HIS A 21 12.75 50.44 33.00
N CYS A 22 11.91 49.53 32.47
CA CYS A 22 11.95 48.75 31.21
C CYS A 22 12.94 47.57 31.03
N GLU A 23 12.33 46.36 31.01
CA GLU A 23 12.41 45.32 29.96
C GLU A 23 13.76 44.64 29.61
N HIS A 24 13.82 43.34 29.29
CA HIS A 24 13.02 42.15 29.65
C HIS A 24 13.86 40.91 29.21
N ILE A 25 13.69 39.74 29.84
CA ILE A 25 14.07 38.40 29.30
C ILE A 25 15.58 38.13 29.08
N ASN A 26 16.24 37.53 30.07
CA ASN A 26 16.73 36.14 29.99
C ASN A 26 17.51 35.75 31.27
N CYS A 27 16.93 34.83 32.05
CA CYS A 27 17.59 34.14 33.17
C CYS A 27 17.12 32.68 33.19
N ALA A 28 17.93 31.81 33.81
CA ALA A 28 17.67 30.37 33.99
C ALA A 28 17.69 29.51 32.71
N PHE A 29 18.89 29.33 32.15
CA PHE A 29 19.22 28.14 31.34
C PHE A 29 20.48 27.45 31.90
N ALA A 30 20.38 27.03 33.16
CA ALA A 30 21.31 26.13 33.85
C ALA A 30 20.58 25.50 35.06
N ASP A 31 21.00 24.30 35.44
CA ASP A 31 20.68 23.63 36.72
C ASP A 31 19.23 23.17 36.98
N LEU A 32 18.70 22.26 36.14
CA LEU A 32 18.09 20.97 36.58
C LEU A 32 17.66 20.09 35.38
N ALA A 33 18.43 19.07 35.02
CA ALA A 33 18.08 18.13 33.94
C ALA A 33 18.73 16.74 34.09
N ILE A 34 18.52 16.08 35.23
CA ILE A 34 18.76 14.63 35.41
C ILE A 34 17.60 14.09 36.26
N GLY A 35 16.70 13.28 35.71
CA GLY A 35 15.61 12.70 36.52
C GLY A 35 14.55 11.87 35.81
N THR A 36 13.75 12.45 34.89
CA THR A 36 12.37 11.96 34.66
C THR A 36 11.90 11.82 33.20
N ASP A 37 12.69 12.18 32.19
CA ASP A 37 12.13 12.47 30.86
C ASP A 37 12.08 11.31 29.85
N TYR A 38 12.60 10.12 30.14
CA TYR A 38 12.55 9.00 29.18
C TYR A 38 11.14 8.45 28.95
N ILE A 39 10.31 8.35 29.99
CA ILE A 39 8.89 7.96 29.83
C ILE A 39 8.09 9.09 29.15
N PHE A 40 8.40 10.36 29.46
CA PHE A 40 7.72 11.50 28.86
C PHE A 40 8.03 11.66 27.37
N LEU A 41 9.28 11.40 26.95
CA LEU A 41 9.69 11.42 25.54
C LEU A 41 9.12 10.25 24.72
N LEU A 42 9.05 9.04 25.29
CA LEU A 42 8.33 7.92 24.64
C LEU A 42 6.83 8.25 24.44
N HIS A 43 6.20 8.89 25.43
CA HIS A 43 4.80 9.33 25.30
C HIS A 43 4.61 10.49 24.31
N LEU A 44 5.63 11.35 24.11
CA LEU A 44 5.58 12.46 23.15
C LEU A 44 5.79 12.02 21.69
N GLN A 45 6.64 11.01 21.43
CA GLN A 45 6.71 10.40 20.10
C GLN A 45 5.39 9.68 19.74
N GLY A 46 4.80 8.94 20.69
CA GLY A 46 3.50 8.29 20.48
C GLY A 46 2.32 9.27 20.23
N ARG A 47 2.36 10.48 20.80
CA ARG A 47 1.30 11.49 20.57
C ARG A 47 1.44 12.33 19.32
N PHE A 48 2.64 12.45 18.73
CA PHE A 48 2.83 13.23 17.50
C PHE A 48 2.58 12.42 16.22
N HIS A 49 2.73 11.09 16.24
CA HIS A 49 2.29 10.24 15.12
C HIS A 49 0.76 10.14 15.08
N ASN A 50 0.16 9.81 16.23
CA ASN A 50 -1.27 9.52 16.34
C ASN A 50 -2.17 10.71 15.91
N ASN A 51 -1.78 11.96 16.16
CA ASN A 51 -2.55 13.11 15.64
C ASN A 51 -2.64 13.10 14.10
N ASN A 52 -1.53 12.83 13.40
CA ASN A 52 -1.53 12.81 11.93
C ASN A 52 -2.32 11.62 11.38
N ALA A 53 -2.24 10.44 12.04
CA ALA A 53 -2.99 9.25 11.67
C ALA A 53 -4.51 9.44 11.90
N MET A 54 -4.91 9.94 13.07
CA MET A 54 -6.31 10.32 13.36
C MET A 54 -6.85 11.35 12.38
N ASP A 55 -6.06 12.40 12.08
CA ASP A 55 -6.44 13.43 11.10
C ASP A 55 -6.57 12.82 9.70
N PHE A 56 -5.69 11.88 9.30
CA PHE A 56 -5.71 11.22 8.00
C PHE A 56 -6.89 10.24 7.84
N ALA A 57 -7.16 9.41 8.85
CA ALA A 57 -8.32 8.51 8.87
C ALA A 57 -9.64 9.30 8.77
N LEU A 58 -9.76 10.41 9.49
CA LEU A 58 -10.90 11.32 9.42
C LEU A 58 -11.01 12.01 8.05
N VAL A 59 -9.89 12.42 7.46
CA VAL A 59 -9.86 12.97 6.09
C VAL A 59 -10.29 11.91 5.07
N LEU A 60 -9.86 10.66 5.21
CA LEU A 60 -10.30 9.56 4.35
C LEU A 60 -11.81 9.35 4.44
N ASP A 61 -12.36 9.22 5.65
CA ASP A 61 -13.81 9.02 5.85
C ASP A 61 -14.62 10.18 5.24
N ILE A 62 -14.14 11.42 5.37
CA ILE A 62 -14.76 12.60 4.71
C ILE A 62 -14.64 12.52 3.18
N VAL A 63 -13.47 12.19 2.64
CA VAL A 63 -13.23 12.10 1.18
C VAL A 63 -14.09 10.99 0.57
N VAL A 64 -14.15 9.82 1.19
CA VAL A 64 -15.02 8.69 0.83
C VAL A 64 -16.49 9.13 0.82
N GLY A 65 -16.96 9.76 1.90
CA GLY A 65 -18.33 10.27 1.99
C GLY A 65 -18.66 11.30 0.90
N VAL A 66 -17.74 12.23 0.62
CA VAL A 66 -17.89 13.25 -0.43
C VAL A 66 -17.92 12.60 -1.83
N ILE A 67 -17.05 11.64 -2.12
CA ILE A 67 -17.02 10.92 -3.41
C ILE A 67 -18.33 10.15 -3.62
N LEU A 68 -18.82 9.42 -2.61
CA LEU A 68 -20.09 8.69 -2.69
C LEU A 68 -21.27 9.63 -2.91
N VAL A 69 -21.38 10.73 -2.14
CA VAL A 69 -22.47 11.70 -2.29
C VAL A 69 -22.44 12.37 -3.67
N ILE A 70 -21.27 12.81 -4.15
CA ILE A 70 -21.14 13.41 -5.48
C ILE A 70 -21.50 12.40 -6.57
N SER A 71 -21.02 11.15 -6.47
CA SER A 71 -21.34 10.08 -7.42
C SER A 71 -22.85 9.81 -7.50
N CYS A 72 -23.51 9.70 -6.35
CA CYS A 72 -24.97 9.53 -6.26
C CYS A 72 -25.75 10.69 -6.88
N VAL A 73 -25.37 11.93 -6.57
CA VAL A 73 -26.04 13.13 -7.09
C VAL A 73 -25.84 13.25 -8.61
N VAL A 74 -24.61 13.03 -9.10
CA VAL A 74 -24.30 13.06 -10.54
C VAL A 74 -25.05 11.96 -11.28
N ALA A 75 -25.11 10.74 -10.74
CA ALA A 75 -25.83 9.62 -11.35
C ALA A 75 -27.35 9.81 -11.31
N PHE A 76 -27.92 10.37 -10.24
CA PHE A 76 -29.33 10.78 -10.18
C PHE A 76 -29.70 11.83 -11.23
N LEU A 77 -28.83 12.82 -11.46
CA LEU A 77 -29.05 13.84 -12.49
C LEU A 77 -28.88 13.30 -13.91
N ARG A 78 -28.04 12.28 -14.11
CA ARG A 78 -27.73 11.67 -15.42
C ARG A 78 -28.71 10.57 -15.84
N GLY A 79 -29.22 9.79 -14.89
CA GLY A 79 -30.03 8.60 -15.13
C GLY A 79 -29.20 7.32 -15.32
N PHE A 80 -29.73 6.19 -14.85
CA PHE A 80 -29.14 4.85 -14.95
C PHE A 80 -28.79 4.44 -16.39
N VAL A 81 -29.70 4.66 -17.34
CA VAL A 81 -29.51 4.26 -18.74
C VAL A 81 -28.32 4.99 -19.37
N ARG A 82 -28.15 6.29 -19.09
CA ARG A 82 -27.00 7.06 -19.58
C ARG A 82 -25.69 6.51 -19.02
N GLU A 83 -25.70 6.06 -17.78
CA GLU A 83 -24.52 5.59 -17.08
C GLU A 83 -24.09 4.19 -17.57
N ILE A 84 -25.03 3.24 -17.74
CA ILE A 84 -24.75 1.96 -18.41
C ILE A 84 -24.22 2.17 -19.83
N LEU A 85 -24.85 3.05 -20.61
CA LEU A 85 -24.39 3.36 -21.97
C LEU A 85 -23.00 4.01 -21.98
N THR A 86 -22.59 4.67 -20.90
CA THR A 86 -21.22 5.20 -20.75
C THR A 86 -20.22 4.07 -20.53
N ILE A 87 -20.52 3.07 -19.70
CA ILE A 87 -19.65 1.89 -19.54
C ILE A 87 -19.59 1.05 -20.82
N LEU A 88 -20.73 0.80 -21.47
CA LEU A 88 -20.78 0.10 -22.76
C LEU A 88 -20.04 0.86 -23.86
N GLY A 89 -20.13 2.19 -23.87
CA GLY A 89 -19.37 3.05 -24.78
C GLY A 89 -17.86 2.96 -24.52
N LEU A 90 -17.43 2.96 -23.26
CA LEU A 90 -16.03 2.82 -22.87
C LEU A 90 -15.46 1.45 -23.27
N GLY A 91 -16.16 0.37 -22.92
CA GLY A 91 -15.77 -1.00 -23.30
C GLY A 91 -15.76 -1.20 -24.81
N GLY A 92 -16.80 -0.73 -25.52
CA GLY A 92 -16.88 -0.80 -26.98
C GLY A 92 -15.78 -0.02 -27.69
N ALA A 93 -15.42 1.17 -27.17
CA ALA A 93 -14.29 1.94 -27.65
C ALA A 93 -12.94 1.25 -27.38
N GLY A 94 -12.76 0.65 -26.20
CA GLY A 94 -11.59 -0.15 -25.88
C GLY A 94 -11.42 -1.35 -26.82
N VAL A 95 -12.47 -2.15 -27.00
CA VAL A 95 -12.48 -3.30 -27.94
C VAL A 95 -12.20 -2.85 -29.37
N THR A 96 -12.78 -1.74 -29.81
CA THR A 96 -12.55 -1.20 -31.17
C THR A 96 -11.11 -0.70 -31.33
N ALA A 97 -10.55 -0.01 -30.34
CA ALA A 97 -9.16 0.41 -30.37
C ALA A 97 -8.20 -0.79 -30.40
N LEU A 98 -8.42 -1.81 -29.56
CA LEU A 98 -7.56 -3.01 -29.53
C LEU A 98 -7.63 -3.85 -30.81
N THR A 99 -8.81 -3.92 -31.46
CA THR A 99 -8.99 -4.74 -32.68
C THR A 99 -8.61 -4.00 -33.98
N ALA A 100 -8.92 -2.70 -34.09
CA ALA A 100 -8.62 -1.92 -35.30
C ALA A 100 -7.31 -1.12 -35.22
N GLY A 101 -6.75 -0.91 -34.01
CA GLY A 101 -5.49 -0.21 -33.79
C GLY A 101 -4.29 -0.82 -34.54
N PRO A 102 -4.06 -2.15 -34.50
CA PRO A 102 -2.98 -2.80 -35.26
C PRO A 102 -3.08 -2.59 -36.77
N MET A 103 -4.29 -2.41 -37.30
CA MET A 103 -4.52 -2.17 -38.74
C MET A 103 -4.27 -0.70 -39.12
N LEU A 104 -4.52 0.24 -38.22
CA LEU A 104 -4.37 1.67 -38.47
C LEU A 104 -2.96 2.20 -38.18
N ALA A 105 -2.27 1.65 -37.18
CA ALA A 105 -0.93 2.06 -36.75
C ALA A 105 0.10 2.17 -37.91
N PRO A 106 0.35 1.14 -38.75
CA PRO A 106 1.36 1.24 -39.82
C PRO A 106 0.96 2.25 -40.92
N GLY A 107 -0.34 2.45 -41.16
CA GLY A 107 -0.83 3.47 -42.09
C GLY A 107 -0.59 4.89 -41.57
N LEU A 108 -0.73 5.10 -40.26
CA LEU A 108 -0.47 6.38 -39.62
C LEU A 108 1.02 6.68 -39.46
N GLU A 109 1.84 5.64 -39.25
CA GLU A 109 3.30 5.72 -39.24
C GLU A 109 3.84 6.19 -40.60
N SER A 110 3.42 5.52 -41.69
CA SER A 110 3.77 5.91 -43.06
C SER A 110 3.37 7.35 -43.40
N TRP A 111 2.26 7.84 -42.83
CA TRP A 111 1.81 9.23 -42.97
C TRP A 111 2.62 10.22 -42.12
N LEU A 112 3.07 9.82 -40.92
CA LEU A 112 3.86 10.66 -40.02
C LEU A 112 5.33 10.79 -40.44
N THR A 113 5.89 9.80 -41.13
CA THR A 113 7.29 9.77 -41.58
C THR A 113 7.50 10.30 -43.00
N ASP A 114 6.44 10.67 -43.72
CA ASP A 114 6.44 10.93 -45.18
C ASP A 114 7.08 9.78 -46.00
N GLY A 115 7.05 8.54 -45.47
CA GLY A 115 7.70 7.38 -46.10
C GLY A 115 9.23 7.38 -46.06
N LYS A 116 9.86 8.18 -45.18
CA LYS A 116 11.31 8.12 -44.93
C LYS A 116 11.69 6.88 -44.12
N PRO A 117 12.86 6.28 -44.37
CA PRO A 117 13.33 5.13 -43.60
C PRO A 117 13.76 5.54 -42.19
N GLU A 118 13.63 4.60 -41.24
CA GLU A 118 13.78 4.79 -39.78
C GLU A 118 15.11 5.44 -39.36
N ASP A 119 16.17 5.28 -40.15
CA ASP A 119 17.52 5.79 -39.89
C ASP A 119 17.69 7.30 -40.14
N GLU A 120 16.79 7.93 -40.91
CA GLU A 120 16.76 9.39 -41.11
C GLU A 120 15.64 10.11 -40.32
N VAL A 121 14.71 9.38 -39.70
CA VAL A 121 13.61 10.00 -38.97
C VAL A 121 14.07 10.46 -37.58
N GLY A 122 13.83 11.74 -37.26
CA GLY A 122 14.07 12.26 -35.91
C GLY A 122 13.16 11.62 -34.85
N LYS A 123 13.23 12.07 -33.60
CA LYS A 123 12.25 11.69 -32.56
C LYS A 123 11.16 12.75 -32.44
N MET A 124 9.91 12.35 -32.28
CA MET A 124 8.84 13.27 -31.90
C MET A 124 9.15 13.87 -30.52
N TRP A 125 9.16 15.21 -30.44
CA TRP A 125 9.60 15.98 -29.27
C TRP A 125 11.05 15.65 -28.80
N GLY A 126 11.88 15.00 -29.62
CA GLY A 126 13.25 14.64 -29.27
C GLY A 126 13.42 13.43 -28.33
N PHE A 127 12.33 12.86 -27.79
CA PHE A 127 12.40 11.67 -26.93
C PHE A 127 11.46 10.50 -27.34
N VAL A 128 10.35 10.74 -28.05
CA VAL A 128 9.42 9.67 -28.46
C VAL A 128 9.76 9.17 -29.87
N PRO A 129 10.01 7.87 -30.08
CA PRO A 129 10.09 7.25 -31.40
C PRO A 129 8.77 7.40 -32.22
N TYR A 130 8.86 7.52 -33.54
CA TYR A 130 7.67 7.77 -34.38
C TYR A 130 6.73 6.57 -34.51
N ASP A 131 7.25 5.34 -34.42
CA ASP A 131 6.50 4.09 -34.35
C ASP A 131 5.59 4.06 -33.10
N ILE A 132 6.14 4.37 -31.92
CA ILE A 132 5.37 4.46 -30.68
C ILE A 132 4.34 5.59 -30.77
N ALA A 133 4.73 6.76 -31.30
CA ALA A 133 3.81 7.88 -31.47
C ALA A 133 2.64 7.52 -32.42
N ALA A 134 2.93 6.88 -33.57
CA ALA A 134 1.94 6.44 -34.54
C ALA A 134 0.98 5.40 -33.94
N ALA A 135 1.51 4.42 -33.20
CA ALA A 135 0.68 3.47 -32.46
C ALA A 135 -0.24 4.19 -31.47
N VAL A 136 0.30 5.05 -30.60
CA VAL A 136 -0.49 5.81 -29.60
C VAL A 136 -1.58 6.64 -30.28
N PHE A 137 -1.28 7.36 -31.36
CA PHE A 137 -2.29 8.13 -32.10
C PHE A 137 -3.34 7.24 -32.79
N ALA A 138 -2.98 6.06 -33.28
CA ALA A 138 -3.94 5.12 -33.87
C ALA A 138 -4.90 4.56 -32.82
N TYR A 139 -4.39 4.03 -31.70
CA TYR A 139 -5.22 3.50 -30.61
C TYR A 139 -6.07 4.60 -29.96
N ALA A 140 -5.47 5.74 -29.57
CA ALA A 140 -6.20 6.84 -28.94
C ALA A 140 -7.19 7.51 -29.90
N GLY A 141 -6.83 7.66 -31.18
CA GLY A 141 -7.71 8.17 -32.22
C GLY A 141 -8.96 7.30 -32.41
N LEU A 142 -8.78 5.99 -32.59
CA LEU A 142 -9.89 5.04 -32.69
C LEU A 142 -10.76 5.02 -31.44
N PHE A 143 -10.15 5.04 -30.26
CA PHE A 143 -10.85 5.09 -28.98
C PHE A 143 -11.74 6.35 -28.87
N VAL A 144 -11.18 7.53 -29.13
CA VAL A 144 -11.91 8.82 -29.07
C VAL A 144 -13.01 8.90 -30.13
N ILE A 145 -12.72 8.50 -31.38
CA ILE A 145 -13.72 8.48 -32.46
C ILE A 145 -14.89 7.55 -32.09
N THR A 146 -14.60 6.36 -31.56
CA THR A 146 -15.63 5.40 -31.16
C THR A 146 -16.44 5.90 -29.96
N LEU A 147 -15.79 6.54 -28.97
CA LEU A 147 -16.49 7.19 -27.86
C LEU A 147 -17.42 8.31 -28.33
N ILE A 148 -17.02 9.12 -29.32
CA ILE A 148 -17.87 10.17 -29.89
C ILE A 148 -19.10 9.53 -30.57
N LEU A 149 -18.91 8.50 -31.39
CA LEU A 149 -20.01 7.78 -32.04
C LEU A 149 -20.96 7.13 -31.02
N MET A 150 -20.44 6.46 -30.00
CA MET A 150 -21.27 5.88 -28.94
C MET A 150 -21.97 6.92 -28.07
N SER A 151 -21.34 8.06 -27.79
CA SER A 151 -21.96 9.17 -27.05
C SER A 151 -23.15 9.77 -27.81
N LEU A 152 -23.03 9.89 -29.14
CA LEU A 152 -24.15 10.32 -30.00
C LEU A 152 -25.32 9.32 -29.92
N ILE A 153 -25.05 8.02 -30.14
CA ILE A 153 -26.07 6.96 -30.03
C ILE A 153 -26.73 6.97 -28.65
N SER A 154 -25.93 7.10 -27.59
CA SER A 154 -26.39 7.12 -26.20
C SER A 154 -27.32 8.29 -25.90
N HIS A 155 -27.08 9.46 -26.49
CA HIS A 155 -27.94 10.62 -26.34
C HIS A 155 -29.34 10.40 -26.94
N TRP A 156 -29.43 9.68 -28.07
CA TRP A 156 -30.73 9.31 -28.68
C TRP A 156 -31.47 8.29 -27.81
N ILE A 157 -30.80 7.24 -27.33
CA ILE A 157 -31.42 6.22 -26.47
C ILE A 157 -31.94 6.83 -25.16
N ALA A 158 -31.14 7.68 -24.51
CA ALA A 158 -31.55 8.35 -23.26
C ALA A 158 -32.78 9.26 -23.47
N LYS A 159 -32.91 9.93 -24.63
CA LYS A 159 -34.12 10.69 -24.98
C LYS A 159 -35.34 9.78 -25.14
N SER A 160 -35.20 8.63 -25.81
CA SER A 160 -36.28 7.66 -26.00
C SER A 160 -36.80 7.10 -24.67
N VAL A 161 -35.92 6.79 -23.73
CA VAL A 161 -36.33 6.33 -22.38
C VAL A 161 -37.11 7.41 -21.62
N HIS A 162 -36.69 8.67 -21.74
CA HIS A 162 -37.42 9.79 -21.12
C HIS A 162 -38.81 10.01 -21.78
N ALA A 163 -38.91 9.85 -23.10
CA ALA A 163 -40.17 9.99 -23.85
C ALA A 163 -41.25 8.96 -23.47
N ILE A 164 -40.84 7.78 -22.99
CA ILE A 164 -41.76 6.71 -22.51
C ILE A 164 -42.21 6.96 -21.06
N GLY A 165 -41.74 8.02 -20.40
CA GLY A 165 -42.14 8.38 -19.03
C GLY A 165 -41.40 7.65 -17.92
N LEU A 166 -40.41 6.81 -18.25
CA LEU A 166 -39.60 6.05 -17.27
C LEU A 166 -38.59 6.91 -16.49
N GLY A 167 -38.53 8.22 -16.77
CA GLY A 167 -37.56 9.16 -16.17
C GLY A 167 -37.42 9.10 -14.64
N PRO A 168 -38.50 9.03 -13.83
CA PRO A 168 -38.37 8.93 -12.38
C PRO A 168 -37.69 7.63 -11.91
N VAL A 169 -37.99 6.50 -12.56
CA VAL A 169 -37.42 5.18 -12.24
C VAL A 169 -35.96 5.08 -12.69
N ASP A 170 -35.65 5.61 -13.87
CA ASP A 170 -34.27 5.71 -14.39
C ASP A 170 -33.36 6.53 -13.45
N ARG A 171 -33.89 7.58 -12.82
CA ARG A 171 -33.15 8.39 -11.84
C ARG A 171 -32.94 7.68 -10.49
N SER A 172 -33.94 6.95 -9.98
CA SER A 172 -33.78 6.21 -8.71
C SER A 172 -32.82 5.03 -8.86
N LEU A 173 -32.87 4.30 -9.98
CA LEU A 173 -31.85 3.30 -10.33
C LEU A 173 -30.47 3.95 -10.54
N GLY A 174 -30.44 5.19 -11.01
CA GLY A 174 -29.22 5.99 -11.14
C GLY A 174 -28.50 6.18 -9.81
N VAL A 175 -29.21 6.35 -8.69
CA VAL A 175 -28.59 6.46 -7.36
C VAL A 175 -27.89 5.16 -6.97
N VAL A 176 -28.54 4.01 -7.16
CA VAL A 176 -27.98 2.69 -6.81
C VAL A 176 -26.72 2.42 -7.65
N PHE A 177 -26.76 2.75 -8.94
CA PHE A 177 -25.59 2.65 -9.80
C PHE A 177 -24.49 3.64 -9.39
N GLY A 178 -24.86 4.86 -8.99
CA GLY A 178 -23.94 5.88 -8.49
C GLY A 178 -23.19 5.45 -7.23
N LEU A 179 -23.84 4.69 -6.33
CA LEU A 179 -23.18 4.05 -5.19
C LEU A 179 -22.15 3.01 -5.65
N ILE A 180 -22.54 2.06 -6.50
CA ILE A 180 -21.64 1.00 -7.01
C ILE A 180 -20.43 1.63 -7.72
N ARG A 181 -20.67 2.60 -8.62
CA ARG A 181 -19.61 3.36 -9.29
C ARG A 181 -18.73 4.12 -8.29
N GLY A 182 -19.33 4.72 -7.26
CA GLY A 182 -18.62 5.46 -6.23
C GLY A 182 -17.64 4.57 -5.47
N LEU A 183 -18.10 3.39 -5.04
CA LEU A 183 -17.25 2.36 -4.43
C LEU A 183 -16.10 1.96 -5.36
N VAL A 184 -16.38 1.60 -6.62
CA VAL A 184 -15.33 1.23 -7.59
C VAL A 184 -14.30 2.36 -7.78
N LEU A 185 -14.73 3.63 -7.80
CA LEU A 185 -13.80 4.77 -7.88
C LEU A 185 -12.95 4.93 -6.62
N ILE A 186 -13.48 4.61 -5.44
CA ILE A 186 -12.74 4.66 -4.17
C ILE A 186 -11.73 3.51 -4.09
N GLY A 187 -12.11 2.29 -4.46
CA GLY A 187 -11.18 1.16 -4.54
C GLY A 187 -10.05 1.42 -5.54
N LEU A 188 -10.36 1.96 -6.72
CA LEU A 188 -9.34 2.36 -7.70
C LEU A 188 -8.43 3.49 -7.18
N LEU A 189 -8.92 4.37 -6.32
CA LEU A 189 -8.12 5.44 -5.70
C LEU A 189 -7.23 4.93 -4.55
N TYR A 190 -7.68 3.90 -3.81
CA TYR A 190 -6.91 3.23 -2.77
C TYR A 190 -5.92 2.19 -3.32
N MET A 191 -6.17 1.64 -4.50
CA MET A 191 -5.35 0.60 -5.13
C MET A 191 -3.83 0.89 -5.15
N PRO A 192 -3.32 2.11 -5.40
CA PRO A 192 -1.89 2.41 -5.26
C PRO A 192 -1.37 2.23 -3.83
N PHE A 193 -2.16 2.52 -2.80
CA PHE A 193 -1.78 2.30 -1.40
C PHE A 193 -1.80 0.81 -1.05
N HIS A 194 -2.81 0.08 -1.51
CA HIS A 194 -2.88 -1.38 -1.33
C HIS A 194 -1.66 -2.11 -1.94
N LEU A 195 -1.17 -1.65 -3.11
CA LEU A 195 -0.03 -2.23 -3.81
C LEU A 195 1.36 -1.74 -3.36
N LEU A 196 1.46 -0.54 -2.76
CA LEU A 196 2.76 0.09 -2.43
C LEU A 196 3.07 0.16 -0.93
N MET A 197 2.14 -0.22 -0.05
CA MET A 197 2.34 -0.24 1.41
C MET A 197 2.29 -1.67 1.97
N GLU A 198 3.18 -1.93 2.92
CA GLU A 198 3.16 -3.12 3.78
C GLU A 198 2.03 -3.02 4.80
N ASP A 199 1.44 -4.15 5.20
CA ASP A 199 0.16 -4.15 5.93
C ASP A 199 0.29 -3.63 7.37
N LYS A 200 1.47 -3.81 7.99
CA LYS A 200 1.84 -3.15 9.25
C LYS A 200 1.79 -1.62 9.19
N ASP A 201 2.08 -1.02 8.04
CA ASP A 201 2.08 0.44 7.86
C ASP A 201 0.67 0.94 7.49
N LYS A 202 -0.21 0.05 7.01
CA LYS A 202 -1.64 0.34 6.83
C LYS A 202 -2.34 0.44 8.19
N GLU A 203 -2.05 -0.46 9.12
CA GLU A 203 -2.67 -0.46 10.47
C GLU A 203 -2.43 0.88 11.20
N ASP A 204 -1.17 1.34 11.30
CA ASP A 204 -0.82 2.60 12.01
C ASP A 204 -1.46 3.87 11.39
N TRP A 205 -1.85 3.82 10.10
CA TRP A 205 -2.46 4.96 9.38
C TRP A 205 -3.99 4.86 9.23
N PHE A 206 -4.57 3.66 9.30
CA PHE A 206 -5.97 3.42 8.97
C PHE A 206 -6.81 2.75 10.08
N ASP A 207 -6.23 2.20 11.16
CA ASP A 207 -6.96 1.51 12.24
C ASP A 207 -8.17 2.30 12.81
N THR A 208 -8.08 3.63 12.84
CA THR A 208 -9.17 4.50 13.33
C THR A 208 -10.27 4.79 12.29
N SER A 209 -10.09 4.45 11.00
CA SER A 209 -11.08 4.75 9.94
C SER A 209 -12.25 3.77 9.95
N SER A 210 -13.48 4.30 10.01
CA SER A 210 -14.69 3.46 9.93
C SER A 210 -15.01 2.99 8.51
N THR A 211 -14.41 3.61 7.48
CA THR A 211 -14.66 3.24 6.08
C THR A 211 -13.60 2.34 5.45
N HIS A 212 -12.41 2.24 6.05
CA HIS A 212 -11.26 1.47 5.52
C HIS A 212 -11.63 0.03 5.08
N SER A 213 -12.29 -0.76 5.95
CA SER A 213 -12.72 -2.13 5.60
C SER A 213 -13.59 -2.21 4.33
N TYR A 214 -14.48 -1.24 4.09
CA TYR A 214 -15.28 -1.20 2.86
C TYR A 214 -14.45 -0.84 1.62
N VAL A 215 -13.42 0.00 1.79
CA VAL A 215 -12.48 0.37 0.74
C VAL A 215 -11.60 -0.82 0.38
N GLU A 216 -11.12 -1.56 1.37
CA GLU A 216 -10.28 -2.74 1.20
C GLU A 216 -11.01 -3.85 0.46
N SER A 217 -12.20 -4.29 0.92
CA SER A 217 -12.99 -5.30 0.20
C SER A 217 -13.39 -4.87 -1.22
N THR A 218 -13.53 -3.57 -1.48
CA THR A 218 -13.77 -3.06 -2.85
C THR A 218 -12.51 -3.11 -3.71
N THR A 219 -11.33 -2.99 -3.11
CA THR A 219 -10.03 -3.04 -3.77
C THR A 219 -9.62 -4.48 -4.05
N GLU A 220 -9.87 -5.40 -3.12
CA GLU A 220 -9.77 -6.86 -3.29
C GLU A 220 -10.68 -7.36 -4.43
N PHE A 221 -11.94 -6.92 -4.48
CA PHE A 221 -12.81 -7.24 -5.62
C PHE A 221 -12.28 -6.70 -6.96
N LEU A 222 -11.51 -5.60 -6.94
CA LEU A 222 -10.91 -5.00 -8.12
C LEU A 222 -9.56 -5.66 -8.50
N SER A 223 -8.82 -6.24 -7.55
CA SER A 223 -7.52 -6.90 -7.81
C SER A 223 -7.68 -8.19 -8.62
N VAL A 224 -8.81 -8.91 -8.46
CA VAL A 224 -9.20 -10.06 -9.31
C VAL A 224 -9.32 -9.70 -10.79
N LEU A 225 -9.51 -8.42 -11.14
CA LEU A 225 -9.56 -7.93 -12.51
C LEU A 225 -8.18 -7.45 -13.03
N MET A 226 -7.16 -7.39 -12.18
CA MET A 226 -5.78 -7.07 -12.56
C MET A 226 -5.02 -8.33 -13.01
N PRO A 227 -4.07 -8.19 -13.95
CA PRO A 227 -3.17 -9.29 -14.29
C PRO A 227 -2.29 -9.64 -13.07
N GLU A 228 -2.00 -10.93 -12.90
CA GLU A 228 -1.20 -11.51 -11.80
C GLU A 228 0.12 -10.76 -11.55
N SER A 229 0.76 -10.23 -12.61
CA SER A 229 2.00 -9.44 -12.55
C SER A 229 1.94 -8.12 -11.75
N LEU A 230 0.76 -7.72 -11.26
CA LEU A 230 0.55 -6.54 -10.41
C LEU A 230 -0.10 -6.89 -9.06
N GLN A 231 -0.34 -8.17 -8.79
CA GLN A 231 -0.80 -8.60 -7.48
C GLN A 231 0.41 -8.56 -6.53
N LYS A 232 0.18 -8.09 -5.30
CA LYS A 232 1.14 -8.29 -4.23
C LYS A 232 1.09 -9.79 -3.92
N ASP A 233 2.22 -10.49 -4.00
CA ASP A 233 2.28 -11.90 -3.62
C ASP A 233 2.09 -11.99 -2.10
N GLU A 234 0.84 -12.09 -1.64
CA GLU A 234 0.46 -12.16 -0.22
C GLU A 234 0.92 -13.46 0.49
N ASP A 235 1.59 -14.36 -0.25
CA ASP A 235 2.00 -15.70 0.18
C ASP A 235 3.41 -15.79 0.82
N GLU A 236 4.26 -14.74 0.78
CA GLU A 236 5.67 -14.83 1.26
C GLU A 236 5.94 -14.26 2.68
N ASP A 237 4.98 -13.58 3.33
CA ASP A 237 5.19 -12.86 4.60
C ASP A 237 4.88 -13.68 5.89
N GLU A 238 4.74 -15.01 5.83
CA GLU A 238 4.69 -15.90 7.02
C GLU A 238 5.79 -17.00 7.09
N GLU A 239 6.76 -17.03 6.16
CA GLU A 239 7.90 -17.97 6.21
C GLU A 239 9.25 -17.36 6.70
N GLU A 240 9.27 -16.18 7.32
CA GLU A 240 10.47 -15.75 8.09
C GLU A 240 10.51 -16.37 9.51
N LEU A 241 11.04 -17.59 9.55
CA LEU A 241 11.84 -18.12 10.66
C LEU A 241 11.16 -18.27 12.05
N ASP A 242 10.24 -19.22 12.18
CA ASP A 242 10.08 -19.96 13.44
C ASP A 242 10.64 -21.40 13.33
N PRO A 243 11.98 -21.58 13.42
CA PRO A 243 12.62 -22.89 13.35
C PRO A 243 12.25 -23.83 14.52
N LEU A 244 11.43 -23.41 15.50
CA LEU A 244 10.93 -24.30 16.55
C LEU A 244 9.70 -25.13 16.13
N LYS A 245 8.87 -24.68 15.18
CA LYS A 245 7.65 -25.44 14.79
C LYS A 245 7.96 -26.84 14.25
N ASN A 246 9.09 -27.01 13.54
CA ASN A 246 9.54 -28.32 13.02
C ASN A 246 10.20 -29.24 14.06
N LEU A 247 10.29 -28.84 15.33
CA LEU A 247 10.79 -29.69 16.43
C LEU A 247 9.67 -30.20 17.34
N THR A 248 8.48 -29.58 17.31
CA THR A 248 7.24 -30.17 17.81
C THR A 248 6.55 -30.91 16.67
N GLY A 249 6.91 -32.19 16.52
CA GLY A 249 6.32 -33.05 15.48
C GLY A 249 4.85 -33.34 15.73
N GLU A 250 3.98 -32.44 15.26
CA GLU A 250 2.54 -32.66 15.11
C GLU A 250 2.29 -33.00 13.63
N GLU A 251 2.35 -34.30 13.29
CA GLU A 251 2.09 -34.78 11.93
C GLU A 251 0.57 -34.70 11.64
N ASP A 252 0.15 -33.64 10.94
CA ASP A 252 -1.18 -33.56 10.31
C ASP A 252 -1.32 -34.68 9.27
N THR A 253 -1.84 -35.82 9.70
CA THR A 253 -1.98 -37.01 8.86
C THR A 253 -3.19 -36.83 7.94
N ALA A 254 -2.89 -36.83 6.65
CA ALA A 254 -3.77 -36.55 5.53
C ALA A 254 -5.16 -37.21 5.60
N LYS A 255 -6.13 -36.46 5.03
CA LYS A 255 -7.46 -36.89 4.60
C LYS A 255 -7.48 -38.33 4.06
N ASP A 256 -8.38 -39.17 4.57
CA ASP A 256 -9.22 -39.98 3.68
C ASP A 256 -10.55 -40.41 4.35
N LYS A 257 -11.48 -40.80 3.47
CA LYS A 257 -12.94 -40.82 3.63
C LYS A 257 -13.54 -41.81 4.65
N GLU A 258 -14.83 -41.55 4.90
CA GLU A 258 -15.94 -42.52 5.04
C GLU A 258 -16.40 -42.90 6.46
N ASN A 259 -17.66 -42.51 6.75
CA ASN A 259 -18.71 -43.23 7.52
C ASN A 259 -18.28 -43.99 8.80
N ASP A 260 -18.80 -43.71 9.99
CA ASP A 260 -20.23 -43.78 10.33
C ASP A 260 -20.55 -43.14 11.70
N THR A 261 -21.82 -43.09 12.06
CA THR A 261 -22.37 -42.56 13.31
C THR A 261 -22.18 -43.53 14.48
N SER A 262 -21.55 -43.11 15.59
CA SER A 262 -22.03 -43.45 16.96
C SER A 262 -21.27 -42.76 18.11
N LEU A 263 -22.04 -41.98 18.88
CA LEU A 263 -22.08 -41.77 20.35
C LEU A 263 -20.82 -42.00 21.24
N PRO A 264 -20.57 -41.11 22.22
CA PRO A 264 -19.48 -41.23 23.19
C PRO A 264 -19.86 -42.10 24.40
N ASP A 265 -18.87 -42.62 25.15
CA ASP A 265 -19.08 -42.97 26.56
C ASP A 265 -17.83 -42.84 27.46
N THR A 266 -18.09 -42.29 28.65
CA THR A 266 -17.38 -42.25 29.94
C THR A 266 -15.91 -42.66 30.12
N GLY A 267 -15.24 -41.92 31.03
CA GLY A 267 -14.50 -42.51 32.16
C GLY A 267 -13.21 -41.77 32.52
N THR A 268 -13.09 -41.07 33.66
CA THR A 268 -12.82 -41.60 35.04
C THR A 268 -11.47 -42.33 35.18
N ASP A 269 -10.60 -42.11 36.18
CA ASP A 269 -10.46 -41.13 37.27
C ASP A 269 -8.99 -41.23 37.80
N GLU A 270 -8.54 -40.30 38.66
CA GLU A 270 -7.36 -40.40 39.57
C GLU A 270 -5.94 -40.55 38.91
N GLY A 271 -4.81 -40.22 39.54
CA GLY A 271 -4.55 -39.52 40.80
C GLY A 271 -3.10 -39.69 41.31
N ALA A 272 -2.52 -38.58 41.82
CA ALA A 272 -1.39 -38.50 42.78
C ALA A 272 0.09 -38.79 42.38
N ALA A 273 0.97 -37.98 43.01
CA ALA A 273 2.35 -38.27 43.47
C ALA A 273 3.50 -38.46 42.43
N ASN A 274 4.76 -38.03 42.67
CA ASN A 274 5.35 -37.13 43.69
C ASN A 274 6.75 -36.64 43.26
N ASP A 275 7.29 -35.67 44.00
CA ASP A 275 8.70 -35.25 44.19
C ASP A 275 9.45 -34.50 43.10
N LYS A 276 9.95 -33.33 43.52
CA LYS A 276 11.05 -32.59 42.91
C LYS A 276 12.33 -32.95 43.65
N GLN A 277 13.38 -33.37 42.94
CA GLN A 277 14.73 -32.95 43.32
C GLN A 277 15.61 -32.78 42.10
N SER A 278 16.26 -31.62 42.01
CA SER A 278 17.06 -31.20 40.88
C SER A 278 18.51 -31.70 40.99
N GLU A 279 18.94 -32.52 40.04
CA GLU A 279 20.34 -32.55 39.61
C GLU A 279 20.39 -31.94 38.21
N ASP A 280 20.69 -30.64 38.12
CA ASP A 280 20.80 -29.92 36.85
C ASP A 280 22.14 -30.23 36.18
N GLY A 281 22.20 -31.42 35.57
CA GLY A 281 23.20 -31.76 34.57
C GLY A 281 22.59 -31.62 33.19
N TYR A 282 23.29 -30.95 32.27
CA TYR A 282 22.89 -30.85 30.87
C TYR A 282 22.39 -32.19 30.32
N GLN A 283 21.21 -32.16 29.70
CA GLN A 283 20.56 -33.35 29.14
C GLN A 283 21.42 -33.99 28.05
N ASP A 284 21.28 -35.30 27.84
CA ASP A 284 22.08 -36.06 26.86
C ASP A 284 21.92 -35.56 25.41
N LEU A 285 20.86 -34.81 25.11
CA LEU A 285 20.70 -34.12 23.83
C LEU A 285 21.60 -32.87 23.72
N GLN A 286 21.63 -32.06 24.79
CA GLN A 286 22.45 -30.85 24.88
C GLN A 286 23.95 -31.19 24.91
N ARG A 287 24.34 -32.30 25.56
CA ARG A 287 25.70 -32.84 25.49
C ARG A 287 26.12 -33.16 24.06
N ARG A 288 25.26 -33.90 23.32
CA ARG A 288 25.51 -34.24 21.91
C ARG A 288 25.60 -33.01 21.00
N ALA A 289 24.77 -32.00 21.22
CA ALA A 289 24.84 -30.73 20.48
C ALA A 289 26.17 -29.98 20.75
N ILE A 290 26.63 -29.94 22.01
CA ILE A 290 27.93 -29.34 22.37
C ILE A 290 29.09 -30.13 21.76
N ASP A 291 29.06 -31.47 21.83
CA ASP A 291 30.09 -32.32 21.22
C ASP A 291 30.17 -32.15 19.69
N GLU A 292 29.04 -31.95 18.99
CA GLU A 292 29.05 -31.62 17.55
C GLU A 292 29.66 -30.24 17.25
N LEU A 293 29.34 -29.23 18.05
CA LEU A 293 29.91 -27.88 17.87
C LEU A 293 31.43 -27.87 18.09
N ILE A 294 31.92 -28.55 19.13
CA ILE A 294 33.36 -28.71 19.39
C ILE A 294 34.04 -29.43 18.22
N LYS A 295 33.47 -30.55 17.77
CA LYS A 295 34.01 -31.33 16.64
C LYS A 295 34.03 -30.58 15.32
N ASN A 296 33.09 -29.65 15.11
CA ASN A 296 33.08 -28.77 13.94
C ASN A 296 34.09 -27.61 14.09
N GLN A 297 34.32 -27.07 15.29
CA GLN A 297 35.40 -26.11 15.53
C GLN A 297 36.79 -26.74 15.35
N ASP A 298 37.02 -27.94 15.87
CA ASP A 298 38.29 -28.67 15.69
C ASP A 298 38.59 -28.90 14.20
N LYS A 299 37.59 -29.32 13.40
CA LYS A 299 37.73 -29.43 11.94
C LYS A 299 38.10 -28.11 11.26
N ILE A 300 37.56 -26.99 11.72
CA ILE A 300 37.88 -25.67 11.17
C ILE A 300 39.32 -25.29 11.52
N MET A 301 39.77 -25.57 12.74
CA MET A 301 41.16 -25.34 13.16
C MET A 301 42.15 -26.24 12.40
N ASP A 302 41.85 -27.53 12.20
CA ASP A 302 42.65 -28.44 11.36
C ASP A 302 42.82 -27.91 9.92
N ILE A 303 41.76 -27.31 9.35
CA ILE A 303 41.81 -26.70 8.01
C ILE A 303 42.70 -25.44 8.03
N ILE A 304 42.60 -24.61 9.05
CA ILE A 304 43.41 -23.39 9.21
C ILE A 304 44.89 -23.74 9.35
N ASP A 305 45.24 -24.69 10.22
CA ASP A 305 46.63 -25.14 10.42
C ASP A 305 47.20 -25.82 9.16
N ALA A 306 46.39 -26.58 8.42
CA ALA A 306 46.78 -27.15 7.13
C ALA A 306 47.02 -26.08 6.04
N GLN A 307 46.42 -24.89 6.14
CA GLN A 307 46.65 -23.76 5.23
C GLN A 307 47.78 -22.83 5.69
N GLY A 308 48.06 -22.76 7.00
CA GLY A 308 49.08 -21.88 7.60
C GLY A 308 50.52 -22.40 7.53
N GLY A 309 50.74 -23.65 7.11
CA GLY A 309 52.05 -24.30 7.09
C GLY A 309 52.95 -24.01 5.88
N LYS A 310 53.31 -22.75 5.62
CA LYS A 310 54.40 -22.36 4.68
C LYS A 310 55.13 -21.08 5.06
#